data_AF-A0A845HIV8-F1
#
_entry.id   AF-A0A845HIV8-F1
#
_cell.length_a   1.000
_cell.length_b   1.000
_cell.length_c   1.000
_cell.angle_alpha   90.00
_cell.angle_beta   90.00
_cell.angle_gamma   90.00
#
_symmetry.space_group_name_H-M   'P 1'
#
loop_
_entity.id
_entity.type
_entity.pdbx_description
1 polymer ?
#
loop_
_entity_poly.entity_id
_entity_poly.type
_entity_poly.pdbx_seq_one_letter_code
_entity_poly.pdbx_strand_id
1 'polypeptide(L)'
;MLDKSKIILSTPEEDAAITAAALSDPDALPMTEEQLAQFRPWRLRLLPPADAPKVNISIDYDVDLIDVFKRTGEGWELGINAVLREWAIRRGYLPYPD
;
A
#
# COMPACT_ATOMS: atom_id res chain seq x y z
N MET A 1 11.40 -11.52 8.55
CA MET A 1 11.56 -11.53 7.09
C MET A 1 11.18 -12.91 6.59
N LEU A 2 10.26 -13.05 5.62
CA LEU A 2 9.97 -14.35 5.02
C LEU A 2 11.21 -14.85 4.25
N ASP A 3 11.53 -16.13 4.42
CA ASP A 3 12.54 -16.81 3.62
C ASP A 3 11.98 -17.05 2.21
N LYS A 4 12.40 -16.20 1.26
CA LYS A 4 11.91 -16.22 -0.13
C LYS A 4 12.17 -17.56 -0.83
N SER A 5 13.15 -18.35 -0.37
CA SER A 5 13.45 -19.67 -0.95
C SER A 5 12.35 -20.71 -0.72
N LYS A 6 11.44 -20.46 0.23
CA LYS A 6 10.31 -21.35 0.55
C LYS A 6 9.03 -21.01 -0.21
N ILE A 7 9.03 -19.94 -1.02
CA ILE A 7 7.87 -19.55 -1.82
C ILE A 7 7.89 -20.39 -3.10
N ILE A 8 6.86 -21.22 -3.29
CA ILE A 8 6.64 -21.94 -4.55
C ILE A 8 6.01 -20.94 -5.52
N LEU A 9 6.74 -20.61 -6.58
CA LEU A 9 6.25 -19.77 -7.67
C LEU A 9 5.61 -20.64 -8.74
N SER A 10 4.53 -20.15 -9.35
CA SER A 10 3.94 -20.77 -10.53
C SER A 10 4.98 -20.90 -11.64
N THR A 11 4.92 -21.99 -12.38
CA THR A 11 5.61 -22.10 -13.66
C THR A 11 4.88 -21.27 -14.74
N PRO A 12 5.56 -20.89 -15.84
CA PRO A 12 4.90 -20.15 -16.92
C PRO A 12 3.70 -20.88 -17.55
N GLU A 13 3.73 -22.22 -17.57
CA GLU A 13 2.63 -23.04 -18.07
C GLU A 13 1.40 -22.97 -17.14
N GLU A 14 1.63 -23.04 -15.82
CA GLU A 14 0.59 -22.88 -14.81
C GLU A 14 -0.03 -21.47 -14.85
N ASP A 15 0.80 -20.42 -14.95
CA ASP A 15 0.31 -19.04 -15.06
C ASP A 15 -0.54 -18.82 -16.32
N ALA A 16 -0.15 -19.43 -17.45
CA ALA A 16 -0.93 -19.37 -18.69
C ALA A 16 -2.29 -20.08 -18.55
N ALA A 17 -2.31 -21.24 -17.89
CA ALA A 17 -3.54 -21.99 -17.64
C ALA A 17 -4.49 -21.22 -16.70
N ILE A 18 -3.97 -20.59 -15.64
CA ILE A 18 -4.73 -19.75 -14.72
C ILE A 18 -5.31 -18.53 -15.45
N THR A 19 -4.51 -17.88 -16.28
CA THR A 19 -4.95 -16.70 -17.06
C THR A 19 -6.05 -17.08 -18.06
N ALA A 20 -5.90 -18.20 -18.76
CA ALA A 20 -6.91 -18.70 -19.70
C ALA A 20 -8.23 -19.04 -18.99
N ALA A 21 -8.16 -19.68 -17.82
CA ALA A 21 -9.33 -19.99 -17.00
C ALA A 21 -10.06 -18.70 -16.56
N ALA A 22 -9.32 -17.69 -16.06
CA ALA A 22 -9.87 -16.41 -15.65
C ALA A 22 -10.55 -15.65 -16.81
N LEU A 23 -9.98 -15.69 -18.02
CA LEU A 23 -10.58 -15.06 -19.20
C LEU A 23 -11.81 -15.80 -19.72
N SER A 24 -11.95 -17.09 -19.40
CA SER A 24 -13.08 -17.91 -19.83
C SER A 24 -14.32 -17.76 -18.94
N ASP A 25 -14.17 -17.22 -17.73
CA ASP A 25 -15.26 -16.99 -16.77
C ASP A 25 -15.85 -15.58 -16.96
N PRO A 26 -17.08 -15.44 -17.51
CA PRO A 26 -17.71 -14.15 -17.75
C PRO A 26 -18.01 -13.37 -16.47
N ASP A 27 -18.19 -14.05 -15.34
CA ASP A 27 -18.55 -13.43 -14.06
C ASP A 27 -17.31 -13.04 -13.23
N ALA A 28 -16.11 -13.48 -13.62
CA ALA A 28 -14.85 -13.28 -12.89
C ALA A 28 -13.68 -12.84 -13.79
N LEU A 29 -13.94 -11.96 -14.77
CA LEU A 29 -12.89 -11.44 -15.65
C LEU A 29 -11.82 -10.63 -14.88
N PRO A 30 -10.53 -10.76 -15.25
CA PRO A 30 -9.46 -9.92 -14.69
C PRO A 30 -9.67 -8.44 -15.07
N MET A 31 -9.35 -7.54 -14.15
CA MET A 31 -9.42 -6.09 -14.39
C MET A 31 -8.37 -5.67 -15.43
N THR A 32 -8.71 -4.69 -16.27
CA THR A 32 -7.76 -4.10 -17.21
C THR A 32 -6.73 -3.24 -16.48
N GLU A 33 -5.60 -2.96 -17.14
CA GLU A 33 -4.56 -2.09 -16.58
C GLU A 33 -5.11 -0.68 -16.27
N GLU A 34 -6.00 -0.16 -17.11
CA GLU A 34 -6.64 1.15 -16.89
C GLU A 34 -7.57 1.14 -15.67
N GLN A 35 -8.24 0.02 -15.41
CA GLN A 35 -9.05 -0.15 -14.22
C GLN A 35 -8.18 -0.29 -12.98
N LEU A 36 -7.08 -1.05 -13.06
CA LEU A 36 -6.11 -1.20 -11.97
C LEU A 36 -5.41 0.12 -11.62
N ALA A 37 -5.11 0.95 -12.61
CA ALA A 37 -4.48 2.25 -12.41
C ALA A 37 -5.36 3.25 -11.63
N GLN A 38 -6.68 3.02 -11.56
CA GLN A 38 -7.60 3.85 -10.78
C GLN A 38 -7.53 3.57 -9.27
N PHE A 39 -6.94 2.44 -8.87
CA PHE A 39 -6.85 2.08 -7.46
C PHE A 39 -5.83 2.94 -6.73
N ARG A 40 -6.20 3.39 -5.53
CA ARG A 40 -5.26 4.02 -4.61
C ARG A 40 -4.49 2.93 -3.87
N PRO A 41 -3.15 3.00 -3.80
CA PRO A 41 -2.38 2.07 -2.98
C PRO A 41 -2.90 2.04 -1.55
N TRP A 42 -3.04 0.84 -0.97
CA TRP A 42 -3.58 0.67 0.39
C TRP A 42 -2.87 1.52 1.44
N ARG A 43 -1.55 1.70 1.30
CA ARG A 43 -0.75 2.57 2.17
C ARG A 43 -1.22 4.03 2.22
N LEU A 44 -1.96 4.50 1.21
CA LEU A 44 -2.51 5.85 1.12
C LEU A 44 -3.95 5.95 1.66
N ARG A 45 -4.55 4.83 2.10
CA ARG A 45 -5.94 4.75 2.53
C ARG A 45 -6.29 5.72 3.66
N LEU A 46 -5.36 5.95 4.58
CA LEU A 46 -5.57 6.82 5.74
C LEU A 46 -5.05 8.24 5.52
N LEU A 47 -4.46 8.52 4.37
CA LEU A 47 -3.94 9.85 4.03
C LEU A 47 -5.02 10.69 3.33
N PRO A 48 -5.08 11.99 3.65
CA PRO A 48 -5.96 12.91 2.94
C PRO A 48 -5.50 13.07 1.48
N PRO A 49 -6.32 13.71 0.63
CA PRO A 49 -5.94 14.11 -0.72
C PRO A 49 -4.59 14.85 -0.78
N ALA A 50 -3.91 14.76 -1.93
CA ALA A 50 -2.55 15.28 -2.08
C ALA A 50 -2.45 16.80 -1.89
N ASP A 51 -3.54 17.53 -2.20
CA ASP A 51 -3.72 18.98 -2.09
C ASP A 51 -4.15 19.43 -0.69
N ALA A 52 -4.40 18.51 0.24
CA ALA A 52 -4.70 18.86 1.62
C ALA A 52 -3.54 19.67 2.25
N PRO A 53 -3.84 20.72 3.04
CA PRO A 53 -2.82 21.58 3.62
C PRO A 53 -1.87 20.80 4.53
N LYS A 54 -0.57 21.09 4.42
CA LYS A 54 0.49 20.45 5.20
C LYS A 54 1.29 21.51 5.96
N VAL A 55 1.69 21.15 7.17
CA VAL A 55 2.61 21.96 7.99
C VAL A 55 3.92 21.18 8.10
N ASN A 56 5.04 21.85 7.82
CA ASN A 56 6.37 21.31 8.04
C ASN A 56 6.84 21.72 9.44
N ILE A 57 7.23 20.74 10.25
CA ILE A 57 7.79 20.94 11.59
C ILE A 57 9.06 20.09 11.73
N SER A 58 10.01 20.57 12.53
CA SER A 58 11.21 19.81 12.89
C SER A 58 10.91 18.93 14.10
N ILE A 59 11.06 17.61 13.95
CA ILE A 59 10.87 16.61 15.00
C ILE A 59 12.08 15.67 14.99
N ASP A 60 12.59 15.34 16.17
CA ASP A 60 13.59 14.28 16.35
C ASP A 60 12.91 12.92 16.48
N TYR A 61 13.44 11.92 15.79
CA TYR A 61 13.00 10.53 15.85
C TYR A 61 14.19 9.62 16.16
N ASP A 62 13.93 8.46 16.75
CA ASP A 62 14.96 7.44 16.95
C ASP A 62 15.51 6.95 15.59
N VAL A 63 16.83 6.73 15.55
CA VAL A 63 17.55 6.40 14.31
C VAL A 63 17.07 5.06 13.74
N ASP A 64 16.92 4.05 14.59
CA ASP A 64 16.46 2.72 14.20
C ASP A 64 15.03 2.74 13.65
N LEU A 65 14.15 3.56 14.23
CA LEU A 65 12.80 3.77 13.75
C LEU A 65 12.79 4.36 12.34
N ILE A 66 13.55 5.44 12.10
CA ILE A 66 13.61 6.08 10.79
C ILE A 66 14.24 5.17 9.74
N ASP A 67 15.23 4.37 10.11
CA ASP A 67 15.81 3.38 9.20
C ASP A 67 14.80 2.32 8.75
N VAL A 68 13.87 1.92 9.62
CA VAL A 68 12.77 1.01 9.23
C VAL A 68 11.88 1.65 8.17
N PHE A 69 11.50 2.92 8.34
CA PHE A 69 10.68 3.60 7.33
C PHE A 69 11.44 3.84 6.04
N LYS A 70 12.69 4.31 6.08
CA LYS A 70 13.50 4.52 4.86
C LYS A 70 13.62 3.26 4.00
N ARG A 71 13.64 2.07 4.61
CA ARG A 71 13.65 0.78 3.89
C ARG A 71 12.36 0.49 3.11
N THR A 72 11.26 1.19 3.37
CA THR A 72 10.03 1.04 2.58
C THR A 72 10.14 1.70 1.20
N GLY A 73 11.19 2.47 0.94
CA GLY A 73 11.49 3.08 -0.35
C GLY A 73 10.93 4.50 -0.49
N GLU A 74 10.61 4.88 -1.72
CA GLU A 74 10.11 6.21 -2.05
C GLU A 74 8.82 6.55 -1.27
N GLY A 75 8.76 7.76 -0.73
CA GLY A 75 7.61 8.21 0.05
C GLY A 75 7.53 7.64 1.47
N TRP A 76 8.64 7.16 2.05
CA TRP A 76 8.68 6.66 3.43
C TRP A 76 8.15 7.68 4.48
N GLU A 77 8.31 8.98 4.24
CA GLU A 77 7.75 10.05 5.08
C GLU A 77 6.20 10.01 5.12
N LEU A 78 5.55 9.63 4.02
CA LEU A 78 4.11 9.40 3.98
C LEU A 78 3.71 8.23 4.88
N GLY A 79 4.60 7.24 5.04
CA GLY A 79 4.42 6.13 5.97
C GLY A 79 4.34 6.60 7.42
N ILE A 80 5.19 7.54 7.83
CA ILE A 80 5.13 8.13 9.18
C ILE A 80 3.80 8.85 9.39
N ASN A 81 3.41 9.70 8.43
CA ASN A 81 2.14 10.42 8.51
C ASN A 81 0.94 9.44 8.59
N ALA A 82 0.94 8.37 7.78
CA ALA A 82 -0.11 7.35 7.80
C ALA A 82 -0.22 6.66 9.17
N VAL A 83 0.91 6.30 9.81
CA VAL A 83 0.92 5.68 11.14
C VAL A 83 0.39 6.62 12.22
N LEU A 84 0.79 7.90 12.20
CA LEU A 84 0.30 8.89 13.16
C LEU A 84 -1.21 9.13 12.99
N ARG A 85 -1.69 9.18 11.74
CA ARG A 85 -3.13 9.29 11.46
C ARG A 85 -3.90 8.06 11.90
N GLU A 86 -3.39 6.86 11.64
CA GLU A 86 -4.01 5.61 12.10
C GLU A 86 -4.16 5.59 13.61
N TRP A 87 -3.09 5.96 14.33
CA TRP A 87 -3.11 6.08 15.78
C TRP A 87 -4.17 7.08 16.27
N ALA A 88 -4.29 8.24 15.61
CA ALA A 88 -5.26 9.28 15.96
C ALA A 88 -6.71 8.84 15.65
N ILE A 89 -6.95 8.19 14.51
CA ILE A 89 -8.27 7.66 14.11
C ILE A 89 -8.73 6.59 15.10
N ARG A 90 -7.86 5.64 15.45
CA ARG A 90 -8.18 4.58 16.42
C ARG A 90 -8.57 5.11 17.80
N ARG A 91 -8.10 6.30 18.15
CA ARG A 91 -8.43 6.99 19.41
C ARG A 91 -9.58 7.99 19.29
N GLY A 92 -10.16 8.15 18.10
CA GLY A 92 -11.25 9.09 17.85
C GLY A 92 -10.83 10.56 17.79
N TYR A 93 -9.53 10.86 17.69
CA TYR A 93 -9.02 12.23 17.57
C TYR A 93 -9.14 12.78 16.14
N LEU A 94 -9.12 11.88 15.14
CA LEU A 94 -9.38 12.23 13.76
C LEU A 94 -10.50 11.32 13.21
N PRO A 95 -11.38 11.85 12.34
CA PRO A 95 -12.27 11.00 11.58
C PRO A 95 -11.49 10.21 10.54
N TYR A 96 -12.09 9.11 10.08
CA TYR A 96 -11.61 8.41 8.90
C TYR A 96 -11.71 9.35 7.68
N PRO A 97 -10.67 9.43 6.81
CA PRO A 97 -10.70 10.33 5.66
C PRO A 97 -11.75 9.87 4.63
N ASP A 98 -12.42 10.85 4.01
CA ASP A 98 -13.38 10.61 2.93
C ASP A 98 -12.73 10.01 1.67
#